data_AF-A0A2N1Q9Z0-F1
#
_entry.id   AF-A0A2N1Q9Z0-F1
#
_cell.length_a   1.000
_cell.length_b   1.000
_cell.length_c   1.000
_cell.angle_alpha   90.00
_cell.angle_beta   90.00
_cell.angle_gamma   90.00
#
_symmetry.space_group_name_H-M   'P 1'
#
loop_
_entity.id
_entity.type
_entity.pdbx_description
1 polymer ?
#
loop_
_entity_poly.entity_id
_entity_poly.type
_entity_poly.pdbx_seq_one_letter_code
_entity_poly.pdbx_strand_id
1 'polypeptide(L)'
;MILKRVITIFLLYAFIFLLIPFMGAETNSGPPSNLRLTIQNVDFDYYLEVLVYQKTPLSVEQIEEAENIRDSYNEDDYWSGDYRYSNDIPEMLTTFRDKDGYVSYTLFFSHWDLFVESGKDNQNNIQYTIWVDPPRQFKLMLIGENDQIIISEVIQMGEYDYRVTWDLEGVSLNNTIQYNIGTVTGLTKHPFLRISTYIDFFFRMFVTLAIELGILYLFGFRKNQSYLIALVVNVISQSILTVGTLFSFYLSKNNMFAVVLYYIAGEVFIFSSEMIIYGVLLKEKPIYIRVIYGFVANLASMIIGLIATLLIFDNFIG
;
A
#
# COMPACT_ATOMS: atom_id res chain seq x y z
N MET A 1 -31.60 26.70 -15.35
CA MET A 1 -30.24 27.30 -15.48
C MET A 1 -29.41 27.13 -14.20
N ILE A 2 -29.91 27.51 -13.02
CA ILE A 2 -29.19 27.39 -11.73
C ILE A 2 -28.82 25.93 -11.40
N LEU A 3 -29.75 24.99 -11.59
CA LEU A 3 -29.53 23.55 -11.34
C LEU A 3 -28.33 22.98 -12.11
N LYS A 4 -28.28 23.21 -13.43
CA LYS A 4 -27.17 22.75 -14.28
C LYS A 4 -25.84 23.36 -13.82
N ARG A 5 -25.82 24.65 -13.47
CA ARG A 5 -24.61 25.32 -12.98
C ARG A 5 -24.12 24.74 -11.66
N VAL A 6 -25.00 24.43 -10.72
CA VAL A 6 -24.62 23.84 -9.42
C VAL A 6 -24.06 22.42 -9.60
N ILE A 7 -24.69 21.60 -10.44
CA ILE A 7 -24.18 20.25 -10.75
C ILE A 7 -22.83 20.35 -11.47
N THR A 8 -22.66 21.24 -12.44
CA THR A 8 -21.39 21.42 -13.16
C THR A 8 -20.28 21.90 -12.23
N ILE A 9 -20.55 22.85 -11.32
CA ILE A 9 -19.59 23.32 -10.33
C ILE A 9 -19.20 22.19 -9.38
N PHE A 10 -20.18 21.42 -8.89
CA PHE A 10 -19.91 20.26 -8.04
C PHE A 10 -19.03 19.22 -8.75
N LEU A 11 -19.34 18.88 -10.01
CA LEU A 11 -18.53 17.93 -10.78
C LEU A 11 -17.11 18.45 -11.05
N LEU A 12 -16.94 19.75 -11.33
CA LEU A 12 -15.63 20.38 -11.50
C LEU A 12 -14.83 20.35 -10.20
N TYR A 13 -15.45 20.69 -9.08
CA TYR A 13 -14.79 20.65 -7.77
C TYR A 13 -14.48 19.23 -7.32
N ALA A 14 -15.39 18.28 -7.56
CA ALA A 14 -15.14 16.85 -7.31
C ALA A 14 -14.00 16.33 -8.17
N PHE A 15 -13.91 16.75 -9.44
CA PHE A 15 -12.79 16.42 -10.30
C PHE A 15 -11.47 17.00 -9.76
N ILE A 16 -11.45 18.26 -9.34
CA ILE A 16 -10.28 18.87 -8.70
C ILE A 16 -9.89 18.12 -7.41
N PHE A 17 -10.86 17.76 -6.57
CA PHE A 17 -10.62 17.00 -5.34
C PHE A 17 -10.03 15.60 -5.63
N LEU A 18 -10.50 14.94 -6.69
CA LEU A 18 -9.95 13.67 -7.17
C LEU A 18 -8.55 13.82 -7.77
N LEU A 19 -8.13 15.02 -8.16
CA LEU A 19 -6.77 15.31 -8.64
C LEU A 19 -5.79 15.60 -7.49
N ILE A 20 -6.25 15.94 -6.28
CA ILE A 20 -5.38 16.20 -5.11
C ILE A 20 -4.44 15.03 -4.79
N PRO A 21 -4.88 13.75 -4.83
CA PRO A 21 -3.98 12.61 -4.65
C PRO A 21 -2.85 12.54 -5.69
N PHE A 22 -3.08 13.07 -6.89
CA PHE A 22 -2.11 13.10 -8.00
C PHE A 22 -1.17 14.31 -7.91
N MET A 23 -1.53 15.34 -7.14
CA MET A 23 -0.64 16.44 -6.78
C MET A 23 0.31 15.94 -5.70
N GLY A 24 1.29 15.13 -6.12
CA GLY A 24 2.33 14.63 -5.23
C GLY A 24 2.97 15.81 -4.48
N ALA A 25 2.81 15.84 -3.16
CA ALA A 25 3.79 16.50 -2.33
C ALA A 25 5.02 15.60 -2.36
N GLU A 26 5.89 15.81 -3.34
CA GLU A 26 7.29 15.38 -3.25
C GLU A 26 7.98 16.24 -2.18
N THR A 27 7.55 16.12 -0.91
CA THR A 27 8.46 16.43 0.18
C THR A 27 9.47 15.30 0.19
N ASN A 28 10.51 15.48 -0.61
CA ASN A 28 11.76 14.75 -0.60
C ASN A 28 12.35 14.75 0.81
N SER A 29 11.91 13.81 1.65
CA SER A 29 12.46 13.59 3.00
C SER A 29 12.61 12.08 3.29
N GLY A 30 12.83 11.28 2.25
CA GLY A 30 13.23 9.88 2.34
C GLY A 30 13.45 9.26 0.95
N PRO A 31 14.47 8.40 0.74
CA PRO A 31 14.68 7.72 -0.54
C PRO A 31 13.44 6.90 -0.99
N PRO A 32 13.23 6.72 -2.31
CA PRO A 32 11.99 6.18 -2.86
C PRO A 32 11.85 4.65 -2.71
N SER A 33 10.64 4.21 -2.33
CA SER A 33 10.09 2.82 -2.39
C SER A 33 11.04 1.71 -1.96
N ASN A 34 11.22 1.65 -0.65
CA ASN A 34 11.84 0.54 0.03
C ASN A 34 10.96 -0.72 -0.01
N LEU A 35 11.49 -1.83 -0.53
CA LEU A 35 10.87 -3.13 -0.32
C LEU A 35 11.24 -3.61 1.10
N ARG A 36 10.25 -3.79 1.95
CA ARG A 36 10.41 -4.44 3.25
C ARG A 36 10.26 -5.94 3.09
N LEU A 37 11.34 -6.67 3.30
CA LEU A 37 11.35 -8.12 3.32
C LEU A 37 11.33 -8.61 4.78
N THR A 38 10.47 -9.56 5.10
CA THR A 38 10.51 -10.29 6.38
C THR A 38 10.74 -11.75 6.09
N ILE A 39 11.76 -12.34 6.71
CA ILE A 39 12.07 -13.77 6.57
C ILE A 39 11.72 -14.44 7.89
N GLN A 40 10.85 -15.44 7.84
CA GLN A 40 10.30 -16.09 9.03
C GLN A 40 10.74 -17.54 9.11
N ASN A 41 10.79 -18.05 10.35
CA ASN A 41 11.08 -19.46 10.64
C ASN A 41 12.45 -19.93 10.12
N VAL A 42 13.47 -19.08 10.31
CA VAL A 42 14.87 -19.40 10.00
C VAL A 42 15.66 -19.46 11.30
N ASP A 43 16.34 -20.59 11.53
CA ASP A 43 17.08 -20.90 12.76
C ASP A 43 18.59 -21.06 12.55
N PHE A 44 19.09 -20.68 11.38
CA PHE A 44 20.50 -20.71 11.00
C PHE A 44 20.97 -19.34 10.52
N ASP A 45 22.27 -19.10 10.59
CA ASP A 45 22.89 -17.89 10.03
C ASP A 45 23.00 -18.00 8.50
N TYR A 46 22.72 -16.91 7.79
CA TYR A 46 22.67 -16.89 6.34
C TYR A 46 23.15 -15.59 5.72
N TYR A 47 23.67 -15.68 4.50
CA TYR A 47 23.77 -14.58 3.57
C TYR A 47 22.49 -14.49 2.73
N LEU A 48 21.92 -13.30 2.62
CA LEU A 48 20.72 -13.01 1.83
C LEU A 48 21.10 -12.39 0.49
N GLU A 49 20.57 -12.92 -0.60
CA GLU A 49 20.73 -12.39 -1.95
C GLU A 49 19.39 -12.28 -2.69
N VAL A 50 19.28 -11.31 -3.59
CA VAL A 50 18.22 -11.22 -4.59
C VAL A 50 18.77 -11.70 -5.93
N LEU A 51 18.06 -12.60 -6.59
CA LEU A 51 18.41 -13.06 -7.92
C LEU A 51 17.51 -12.42 -8.98
N VAL A 52 18.10 -11.98 -10.09
CA VAL A 52 17.40 -11.36 -11.22
C VAL A 52 17.66 -12.10 -12.52
N TYR A 53 16.66 -12.10 -13.40
CA TYR A 53 16.74 -12.83 -14.65
C TYR A 53 17.73 -12.21 -15.63
N GLN A 54 18.69 -13.01 -16.09
CA GLN A 54 19.59 -12.65 -17.17
C GLN A 54 19.44 -13.62 -18.34
N LYS A 55 19.04 -13.08 -19.49
CA LYS A 55 18.76 -13.88 -20.70
C LYS A 55 20.01 -14.56 -21.24
N THR A 56 21.11 -13.82 -21.35
CA THR A 56 22.37 -14.33 -21.90
C THR A 56 23.23 -14.97 -20.80
N PRO A 57 24.03 -16.00 -21.12
CA PRO A 57 25.09 -16.44 -20.22
C PRO A 57 26.03 -15.30 -19.82
N LEU A 58 26.59 -15.42 -18.62
CA LEU A 58 27.63 -14.52 -18.15
C LEU A 58 28.85 -14.64 -19.07
N SER A 59 29.36 -13.51 -19.52
CA SER A 59 30.64 -13.45 -20.23
C SER A 59 31.80 -13.51 -19.24
N VAL A 60 33.00 -13.85 -19.73
CA VAL A 60 34.22 -13.86 -18.90
C VAL A 60 34.47 -12.48 -18.29
N GLU A 61 34.25 -11.41 -19.05
CA GLU A 61 34.40 -10.02 -18.59
C GLU A 61 33.44 -9.69 -17.43
N GLN A 62 32.18 -10.13 -17.51
CA GLN A 62 31.22 -9.94 -16.42
C GLN A 62 31.58 -10.70 -15.14
N ILE A 63 32.18 -11.89 -15.29
CA ILE A 63 32.64 -12.69 -14.15
C ILE A 63 33.84 -12.01 -13.49
N GLU A 64 34.82 -11.56 -14.28
CA GLU A 64 35.98 -10.81 -13.79
C GLU A 64 35.56 -9.50 -13.09
N GLU A 65 34.57 -8.78 -13.64
CA GLU A 65 34.01 -7.58 -13.00
C GLU A 65 33.33 -7.92 -11.67
N ALA A 66 32.52 -8.99 -11.62
CA ALA A 66 31.87 -9.44 -10.39
C ALA A 66 32.88 -9.88 -9.31
N GLU A 67 33.98 -10.53 -9.69
CA GLU A 67 35.08 -10.87 -8.78
C GLU A 67 35.74 -9.62 -8.20
N ASN A 68 36.04 -8.61 -9.04
CA ASN A 68 36.60 -7.34 -8.58
C ASN A 68 35.65 -6.60 -7.62
N ILE A 69 34.34 -6.58 -7.91
CA ILE A 69 33.33 -5.99 -7.04
C ILE A 69 33.32 -6.72 -5.70
N ARG A 70 33.21 -8.06 -5.71
CA ARG A 70 33.24 -8.87 -4.50
C ARG A 70 34.47 -8.57 -3.65
N ASP A 71 35.65 -8.56 -4.26
CA ASP A 71 36.92 -8.33 -3.54
C ASP A 71 36.96 -6.92 -2.96
N SER A 72 36.50 -5.90 -3.69
CA SER A 72 36.41 -4.53 -3.17
C SER A 72 35.47 -4.42 -1.97
N TYR A 73 34.33 -5.14 -1.99
CA TYR A 73 33.37 -5.16 -0.89
C TYR A 73 33.92 -5.84 0.37
N ASN A 74 34.74 -6.88 0.20
CA ASN A 74 35.34 -7.64 1.30
C ASN A 74 36.62 -6.97 1.85
N GLU A 75 37.30 -6.11 1.09
CA GLU A 75 38.50 -5.36 1.53
C GLU A 75 38.17 -4.03 2.23
N ASP A 76 37.08 -3.35 1.88
CA ASP A 76 36.76 -2.00 2.36
C ASP A 76 36.12 -1.96 3.77
N ASP A 77 36.96 -1.95 4.80
CA ASP A 77 36.60 -1.71 6.22
C ASP A 77 36.17 -0.24 6.52
N TYR A 78 36.08 0.63 5.49
CA TYR A 78 36.25 2.09 5.66
C TYR A 78 34.97 2.94 5.72
N TRP A 79 33.76 2.35 5.67
CA TRP A 79 32.48 3.08 5.77
C TRP A 79 31.39 2.35 6.57
N SER A 80 31.77 1.40 7.44
CA SER A 80 30.85 0.57 8.23
C SER A 80 30.23 1.32 9.44
N GLY A 81 29.55 2.44 9.21
CA GLY A 81 28.61 2.97 10.19
C GLY A 81 27.27 2.26 10.01
N ASP A 82 26.88 1.40 10.95
CA ASP A 82 25.51 0.87 11.25
C ASP A 82 24.58 0.36 10.12
N TYR A 83 24.95 0.46 8.84
CA TYR A 83 24.07 0.17 7.69
C TYR A 83 24.47 -1.08 6.90
N ARG A 84 25.54 -1.78 7.30
CA ARG A 84 26.02 -2.96 6.58
C ARG A 84 25.52 -4.24 7.22
N TYR A 85 24.75 -5.02 6.47
CA TYR A 85 24.71 -6.47 6.61
C TYR A 85 25.66 -7.04 5.56
N SER A 86 26.97 -6.98 5.79
CA SER A 86 27.95 -7.61 4.91
C SER A 86 28.87 -8.49 5.73
N ASN A 87 28.43 -9.73 5.92
CA ASN A 87 29.36 -10.85 5.90
C ASN A 87 29.93 -10.92 4.47
N ASP A 88 31.17 -11.37 4.30
CA ASP A 88 31.85 -11.47 3.01
C ASP A 88 30.93 -12.00 1.90
N ILE A 89 30.85 -11.31 0.76
CA ILE A 89 30.03 -11.75 -0.37
C ILE A 89 30.54 -13.13 -0.81
N PRO A 90 29.69 -14.19 -0.80
CA PRO A 90 30.14 -15.55 -1.11
C PRO A 90 30.72 -15.67 -2.53
N GLU A 91 31.91 -16.28 -2.63
CA GLU A 91 32.63 -16.45 -3.91
C GLU A 91 31.77 -17.11 -4.99
N MET A 92 30.90 -18.06 -4.61
CA MET A 92 30.05 -18.75 -5.56
C MET A 92 29.17 -17.82 -6.41
N LEU A 93 28.81 -16.63 -5.91
CA LEU A 93 27.89 -15.72 -6.58
C LEU A 93 28.46 -15.09 -7.85
N THR A 94 29.80 -15.02 -8.01
CA THR A 94 30.45 -14.44 -9.20
C THR A 94 30.23 -15.28 -10.45
N THR A 95 29.91 -16.57 -10.29
CA THR A 95 29.64 -17.50 -11.39
C THR A 95 28.26 -18.16 -11.28
N PHE A 96 27.54 -17.93 -10.18
CA PHE A 96 26.26 -18.56 -9.94
C PHE A 96 25.23 -18.14 -10.98
N ARG A 97 24.62 -19.14 -11.60
CA ARG A 97 23.42 -18.98 -12.43
C ARG A 97 22.46 -20.10 -12.11
N ASP A 98 21.27 -19.72 -11.69
CA ASP A 98 20.22 -20.68 -11.37
C ASP A 98 19.71 -21.38 -12.64
N LYS A 99 18.94 -22.47 -12.45
CA LYS A 99 18.38 -23.27 -13.54
C LYS A 99 17.45 -22.51 -14.50
N ASP A 100 16.88 -21.40 -14.05
CA ASP A 100 15.93 -20.57 -14.80
C ASP A 100 16.63 -19.31 -15.39
N GLY A 101 17.95 -19.19 -15.23
CA GLY A 101 18.76 -18.10 -15.76
C GLY A 101 18.86 -16.87 -14.86
N TYR A 102 18.54 -16.98 -13.57
CA TYR A 102 18.69 -15.91 -12.59
C TYR A 102 20.11 -15.87 -12.00
N VAL A 103 20.65 -14.66 -11.81
CA VAL A 103 22.00 -14.37 -11.29
C VAL A 103 21.94 -13.36 -10.13
N SER A 104 23.04 -13.16 -9.40
CA SER A 104 23.12 -12.19 -8.29
C SER A 104 22.76 -10.76 -8.75
N TYR A 105 21.83 -10.13 -8.04
CA TYR A 105 21.49 -8.73 -8.30
C TYR A 105 22.59 -7.80 -7.82
N THR A 106 23.19 -8.09 -6.67
CA THR A 106 24.30 -7.33 -6.07
C THR A 106 25.51 -7.26 -6.99
N LEU A 107 25.90 -8.38 -7.61
CA LEU A 107 27.12 -8.41 -8.43
C LEU A 107 26.91 -7.93 -9.87
N PHE A 108 25.72 -8.10 -10.46
CA PHE A 108 25.52 -7.88 -11.90
C PHE A 108 24.63 -6.70 -12.27
N PHE A 109 23.98 -6.05 -11.29
CA PHE A 109 22.99 -5.00 -11.57
C PHE A 109 23.06 -3.82 -10.58
N SER A 110 23.05 -4.10 -9.28
CA SER A 110 23.09 -3.08 -8.23
C SER A 110 24.40 -3.15 -7.49
N HIS A 111 25.32 -2.27 -7.89
CA HIS A 111 26.65 -2.17 -7.31
C HIS A 111 26.68 -1.53 -5.91
N TRP A 112 25.51 -1.34 -5.28
CA TRP A 112 25.31 -0.68 -3.97
C TRP A 112 24.61 -1.64 -3.00
N ASP A 113 24.94 -1.51 -1.71
CA ASP A 113 24.32 -2.26 -0.59
C ASP A 113 22.79 -2.17 -0.66
N LEU A 114 22.17 -3.30 -1.01
CA LEU A 114 20.73 -3.41 -1.19
C LEU A 114 20.00 -3.56 0.13
N PHE A 115 20.54 -4.35 1.06
CA PHE A 115 19.80 -4.81 2.23
C PHE A 115 20.33 -4.16 3.51
N VAL A 116 19.44 -3.50 4.23
CA VAL A 116 19.71 -3.03 5.59
C VAL A 116 18.80 -3.78 6.56
N GLU A 117 19.39 -4.53 7.49
CA GLU A 117 18.63 -5.07 8.62
C GLU A 117 17.99 -3.89 9.36
N SER A 118 16.67 -3.85 9.35
CA SER A 118 15.87 -2.75 9.87
C SER A 118 15.35 -3.02 11.27
N GLY A 119 15.69 -4.17 11.84
CA GLY A 119 15.26 -4.65 13.15
C GLY A 119 14.52 -5.98 13.06
N LYS A 120 13.82 -6.31 14.15
CA LYS A 120 13.04 -7.54 14.27
C LYS A 120 11.57 -7.23 14.49
N ASP A 121 10.69 -8.12 14.01
CA ASP A 121 9.26 -8.03 14.30
C ASP A 121 8.92 -8.48 15.73
N ASN A 122 7.64 -8.41 16.09
CA ASN A 122 7.16 -8.84 17.43
C ASN A 122 7.36 -10.33 17.71
N GLN A 123 7.65 -11.14 16.68
CA GLN A 123 7.93 -12.57 16.75
C GLN A 123 9.43 -12.86 16.64
N ASN A 124 10.27 -11.81 16.72
CA ASN A 124 11.73 -11.88 16.64
C ASN A 124 12.27 -12.31 15.25
N ASN A 125 11.46 -12.22 14.20
CA ASN A 125 11.90 -12.44 12.82
C ASN A 125 12.66 -11.23 12.30
N ILE A 126 13.73 -11.45 11.53
CA ILE A 126 14.55 -10.37 10.97
C ILE A 126 13.78 -9.67 9.83
N GLN A 127 13.81 -8.34 9.86
CA GLN A 127 13.25 -7.49 8.80
C GLN A 127 14.38 -6.79 8.04
N TYR A 128 14.33 -6.88 6.72
CA TYR A 128 15.25 -6.19 5.82
C TYR A 128 14.52 -5.08 5.08
N THR A 129 15.20 -3.95 4.93
CA THR A 129 14.80 -2.90 4.01
C THR A 129 15.72 -2.95 2.80
N ILE A 130 15.10 -3.14 1.63
CA ILE A 130 15.78 -3.09 0.35
C ILE A 130 15.66 -1.67 -0.21
N TRP A 131 16.79 -0.97 -0.29
CA TRP A 131 16.87 0.37 -0.83
C TRP A 131 17.16 0.34 -2.33
N VAL A 132 16.68 1.35 -3.07
CA VAL A 132 17.02 1.59 -4.49
C VAL A 132 16.41 0.57 -5.47
N ASP A 133 15.18 0.87 -5.92
CA ASP A 133 14.50 0.28 -7.09
C ASP A 133 14.57 -1.27 -7.18
N PRO A 134 13.89 -1.98 -6.28
CA PRO A 134 13.90 -3.44 -6.28
C PRO A 134 13.37 -3.99 -7.62
N PRO A 135 13.97 -5.06 -8.17
CA PRO A 135 13.53 -5.66 -9.41
C PRO A 135 12.06 -6.12 -9.32
N ARG A 136 11.26 -5.87 -10.37
CA ARG A 136 9.84 -6.29 -10.39
C ARG A 136 9.64 -7.80 -10.43
N GLN A 137 10.64 -8.54 -10.91
CA GLN A 137 10.61 -9.98 -11.00
C GLN A 137 11.95 -10.52 -10.52
N PHE A 138 11.94 -11.27 -9.43
CA PHE A 138 13.16 -11.75 -8.78
C PHE A 138 12.92 -13.03 -8.00
N LYS A 139 14.00 -13.61 -7.48
CA LYS A 139 13.96 -14.67 -6.46
C LYS A 139 14.76 -14.22 -5.25
N LEU A 140 14.43 -14.77 -4.08
CA LEU A 140 15.24 -14.64 -2.88
C LEU A 140 16.11 -15.89 -2.74
N MET A 141 17.34 -15.69 -2.27
CA MET A 141 18.29 -16.75 -2.02
C MET A 141 18.88 -16.60 -0.62
N LEU A 142 18.85 -17.67 0.17
CA LEU A 142 19.60 -17.78 1.41
C LEU A 142 20.76 -18.74 1.21
N ILE A 143 21.94 -18.35 1.69
CA ILE A 143 23.16 -19.15 1.68
C ILE A 143 23.59 -19.33 3.13
N GLY A 144 23.46 -20.55 3.66
CA GLY A 144 23.92 -20.89 5.00
C GLY A 144 25.43 -21.17 5.05
N GLU A 145 25.99 -21.27 6.25
CA GLU A 145 27.44 -21.45 6.48
C GLU A 145 28.06 -22.71 5.83
N ASN A 146 27.27 -23.75 5.56
CA ASN A 146 27.74 -25.01 4.95
C ASN A 146 27.42 -25.09 3.45
N ASP A 147 27.43 -23.95 2.74
CA ASP A 147 27.04 -23.82 1.33
C ASP A 147 25.62 -24.38 1.03
N GLN A 148 24.76 -24.37 2.05
CA GLN A 148 23.38 -24.81 1.93
C GLN A 148 22.56 -23.68 1.34
N ILE A 149 21.88 -23.95 0.23
CA ILE A 149 21.23 -22.90 -0.56
C ILE A 149 19.74 -23.18 -0.65
N ILE A 150 18.96 -22.15 -0.28
CA ILE A 150 17.50 -22.13 -0.43
C ILE A 150 17.15 -21.00 -1.37
N ILE A 151 16.34 -21.29 -2.38
CA ILE A 151 15.86 -20.31 -3.36
C ILE A 151 14.34 -20.31 -3.39
N SER A 152 13.74 -19.13 -3.32
CA SER A 152 12.30 -18.94 -3.40
C SER A 152 11.76 -19.30 -4.80
N GLU A 153 10.44 -19.36 -4.92
CA GLU A 153 9.80 -19.23 -6.22
C GLU A 153 10.04 -17.84 -6.84
N VAL A 154 9.69 -17.67 -8.12
CA VAL A 154 9.74 -16.35 -8.76
C VAL A 154 8.70 -15.43 -8.12
N ILE A 155 9.19 -14.37 -7.49
CA ILE A 155 8.38 -13.29 -6.93
C ILE A 155 8.12 -12.29 -8.04
N GLN A 156 6.83 -12.05 -8.32
CA GLN A 156 6.39 -11.04 -9.26
C GLN A 156 5.72 -9.90 -8.49
N MET A 157 6.39 -8.76 -8.40
CA MET A 157 5.86 -7.57 -7.77
C MET A 157 4.87 -6.87 -8.72
N GLY A 158 3.71 -6.52 -8.17
CA GLY A 158 2.87 -5.46 -8.72
C GLY A 158 3.55 -4.10 -8.57
N GLU A 159 3.04 -3.11 -9.29
CA GLU A 159 3.57 -1.73 -9.31
C GLU A 159 3.62 -1.02 -7.95
N TYR A 160 2.99 -1.58 -6.91
CA TYR A 160 2.82 -0.96 -5.58
C TYR A 160 3.11 -1.93 -4.43
N ASP A 161 3.71 -3.08 -4.74
CA ASP A 161 4.19 -3.99 -3.70
C ASP A 161 5.45 -3.39 -3.05
N TYR A 162 5.47 -3.37 -1.72
CA TYR A 162 6.59 -2.84 -0.93
C TYR A 162 6.79 -3.62 0.36
N ARG A 163 6.02 -4.70 0.57
CA ARG A 163 6.19 -5.66 1.66
C ARG A 163 6.12 -7.06 1.10
N VAL A 164 7.10 -7.88 1.46
CA VAL A 164 7.13 -9.29 1.13
C VAL A 164 7.49 -10.04 2.40
N THR A 165 6.76 -11.11 2.67
CA THR A 165 7.11 -12.06 3.72
C THR A 165 7.46 -13.37 3.05
N TRP A 166 8.64 -13.90 3.37
CA TRP A 166 9.06 -15.23 2.94
C TRP A 166 9.10 -16.15 4.16
N ASP A 167 8.16 -17.08 4.19
CA ASP A 167 7.97 -18.02 5.29
C ASP A 167 8.62 -19.37 4.94
N LEU A 168 9.56 -19.81 5.78
CA LEU A 168 10.29 -21.06 5.65
C LEU A 168 9.84 -22.11 6.68
N GLU A 169 8.60 -22.02 7.20
CA GLU A 169 8.04 -23.02 8.10
C GLU A 169 8.19 -24.46 7.57
N GLY A 170 8.75 -25.34 8.39
CA GLY A 170 8.92 -26.76 8.06
C GLY A 170 10.01 -27.05 7.01
N VAL A 171 10.78 -26.04 6.60
CA VAL A 171 11.91 -26.22 5.69
C VAL A 171 13.09 -26.82 6.48
N SER A 172 13.66 -27.90 5.96
CA SER A 172 14.88 -28.50 6.49
C SER A 172 16.02 -28.26 5.51
N LEU A 173 17.16 -27.81 6.03
CA LEU A 173 18.36 -27.63 5.24
C LEU A 173 18.93 -28.99 4.82
N ASN A 174 19.47 -29.03 3.60
CA ASN A 174 20.17 -30.19 3.06
C ASN A 174 21.40 -29.71 2.28
N ASN A 175 22.28 -30.65 1.91
CA ASN A 175 23.55 -30.32 1.24
C ASN A 175 23.40 -30.06 -0.27
N THR A 176 22.19 -29.72 -0.72
CA THR A 176 21.89 -29.48 -2.14
C THR A 176 21.12 -28.18 -2.31
N ILE A 177 21.19 -27.57 -3.49
CA ILE A 177 20.39 -26.37 -3.78
C ILE A 177 18.91 -26.76 -3.80
N GLN A 178 18.12 -26.12 -2.95
CA GLN A 178 16.67 -26.30 -2.89
C GLN A 178 15.97 -25.14 -3.61
N TYR A 179 15.07 -25.47 -4.54
CA TYR A 179 14.39 -24.48 -5.38
C TYR A 179 12.90 -24.42 -5.06
N ASN A 180 12.31 -23.24 -5.22
CA ASN A 180 10.88 -22.98 -5.00
C ASN A 180 10.45 -23.36 -3.57
N ILE A 181 11.27 -22.96 -2.60
CA ILE A 181 11.08 -23.29 -1.19
C ILE A 181 10.45 -22.12 -0.45
N GLY A 182 9.63 -22.45 0.54
CA GLY A 182 8.91 -21.49 1.36
C GLY A 182 7.67 -20.92 0.68
N THR A 183 6.91 -20.15 1.44
CA THR A 183 5.70 -19.47 0.96
C THR A 183 5.95 -17.97 0.93
N VAL A 184 5.70 -17.33 -0.20
CA VAL A 184 5.81 -15.88 -0.34
C VAL A 184 4.44 -15.24 -0.17
N THR A 185 4.33 -14.30 0.77
CA THR A 185 3.11 -13.53 1.05
C THR A 185 3.41 -12.03 1.16
N GLY A 186 2.41 -11.20 1.46
CA GLY A 186 2.58 -9.75 1.59
C GLY A 186 2.43 -8.96 0.28
N LEU A 187 2.46 -9.65 -0.87
CA LEU A 187 2.12 -9.06 -2.17
C LEU A 187 0.65 -8.59 -2.14
N THR A 188 0.46 -7.28 -2.27
CA THR A 188 -0.83 -6.64 -2.14
C THR A 188 -1.61 -6.87 -3.42
N LYS A 189 -2.67 -7.69 -3.34
CA LYS A 189 -3.71 -7.65 -4.39
C LYS A 189 -4.21 -6.21 -4.49
N HIS A 190 -4.25 -5.65 -5.70
CA HIS A 190 -4.77 -4.31 -5.95
C HIS A 190 -6.00 -4.05 -5.07
N PRO A 191 -6.08 -2.93 -4.32
CA PRO A 191 -7.17 -2.68 -3.38
C PRO A 191 -8.54 -2.68 -4.08
N PHE A 192 -8.59 -2.28 -5.36
CA PHE A 192 -9.79 -2.39 -6.21
C PHE A 192 -10.18 -3.83 -6.58
N LEU A 193 -9.35 -4.82 -6.34
CA LEU A 193 -9.66 -6.24 -6.55
C LEU A 193 -10.05 -6.95 -5.25
N ARG A 194 -9.99 -6.25 -4.11
CA ARG A 194 -10.31 -6.83 -2.79
C ARG A 194 -11.81 -6.70 -2.51
N ILE A 195 -12.51 -7.82 -2.39
CA ILE A 195 -13.96 -7.86 -2.11
C ILE A 195 -14.33 -7.06 -0.84
N SER A 196 -13.48 -7.10 0.20
CA SER A 196 -13.74 -6.40 1.46
C SER A 196 -13.83 -4.89 1.28
N THR A 197 -13.06 -4.31 0.37
CA THR A 197 -13.11 -2.88 0.05
C THR A 197 -14.51 -2.45 -0.41
N TYR A 198 -15.16 -3.29 -1.22
CA TYR A 198 -16.53 -3.03 -1.67
C TYR A 198 -17.54 -3.25 -0.55
N ILE A 199 -17.36 -4.29 0.27
CA ILE A 199 -18.24 -4.56 1.42
C ILE A 199 -18.23 -3.36 2.39
N ASP A 200 -17.05 -2.87 2.75
CA ASP A 200 -16.88 -1.72 3.64
C ASP A 200 -17.54 -0.45 3.06
N PHE A 201 -17.37 -0.23 1.75
CA PHE A 201 -18.02 0.86 1.03
C PHE A 201 -19.54 0.77 1.08
N PHE A 202 -20.12 -0.36 0.69
CA PHE A 202 -21.58 -0.52 0.65
C PHE A 202 -22.19 -0.45 2.05
N PHE A 203 -21.51 -0.99 3.07
CA PHE A 203 -21.95 -0.89 4.45
C PHE A 203 -21.97 0.57 4.93
N ARG A 204 -20.87 1.30 4.74
CA ARG A 204 -20.79 2.73 5.11
C ARG A 204 -21.85 3.55 4.39
N MET A 205 -22.00 3.35 3.08
CA MET A 205 -23.00 4.04 2.27
C MET A 205 -24.42 3.75 2.78
N PHE A 206 -24.74 2.50 3.14
CA PHE A 206 -26.04 2.11 3.67
C PHE A 206 -26.33 2.78 5.03
N VAL A 207 -25.36 2.76 5.95
CA VAL A 207 -25.50 3.40 7.27
C VAL A 207 -25.73 4.90 7.12
N THR A 208 -24.92 5.58 6.30
CA THR A 208 -25.08 7.02 6.05
C THR A 208 -26.46 7.32 5.44
N LEU A 209 -26.88 6.59 4.41
CA LEU A 209 -28.20 6.75 3.81
C LEU A 209 -29.34 6.58 4.83
N ALA A 210 -29.25 5.58 5.71
CA ALA A 210 -30.27 5.36 6.74
C ALA A 210 -30.38 6.56 7.70
N ILE A 211 -29.25 7.10 8.13
CA ILE A 211 -29.18 8.26 9.03
C ILE A 211 -29.74 9.50 8.33
N GLU A 212 -29.29 9.78 7.11
CA GLU A 212 -29.68 10.98 6.39
C GLU A 212 -31.16 11.00 6.01
N LEU A 213 -31.71 9.86 5.58
CA LEU A 213 -33.14 9.75 5.30
C LEU A 213 -33.98 9.81 6.59
N GLY A 214 -33.48 9.28 7.70
CA GLY A 214 -34.10 9.41 9.02
C GLY A 214 -34.17 10.88 9.47
N ILE A 215 -33.07 11.62 9.35
CA ILE A 215 -33.01 13.04 9.69
C ILE A 215 -33.87 13.87 8.73
N LEU A 216 -33.88 13.54 7.44
CA LEU A 216 -34.75 14.18 6.44
C LEU A 216 -36.23 14.05 6.85
N TYR A 217 -36.64 12.87 7.31
CA TYR A 217 -37.98 12.62 7.84
C TYR A 217 -38.29 13.47 9.09
N LEU A 218 -37.35 13.55 10.04
CA LEU A 218 -37.48 14.34 11.28
C LEU A 218 -37.61 15.84 11.00
N PHE A 219 -36.93 16.35 9.98
CA PHE A 219 -37.08 17.74 9.50
C PHE A 219 -38.40 17.99 8.74
N GLY A 220 -39.26 16.97 8.66
CA GLY A 220 -40.61 17.09 8.15
C GLY A 220 -40.68 17.18 6.62
N PHE A 221 -39.67 16.68 5.91
CA PHE A 221 -39.74 16.46 4.47
C PHE A 221 -40.54 15.18 4.19
N ARG A 222 -41.52 15.27 3.31
CA ARG A 222 -42.49 14.21 3.00
C ARG A 222 -42.63 13.94 1.51
N LYS A 223 -42.10 14.80 0.64
CA LYS A 223 -42.18 14.59 -0.81
C LYS A 223 -41.15 13.55 -1.25
N ASN A 224 -41.59 12.56 -2.04
CA ASN A 224 -40.70 11.55 -2.64
C ASN A 224 -39.50 12.16 -3.39
N GLN A 225 -39.68 13.33 -4.00
CA GLN A 225 -38.60 14.07 -4.67
C GLN A 225 -37.48 14.47 -3.69
N SER A 226 -37.81 14.85 -2.45
CA SER A 226 -36.83 15.22 -1.43
C SER A 226 -35.97 14.01 -1.03
N TYR A 227 -36.59 12.84 -0.86
CA TYR A 227 -35.90 11.58 -0.55
C TYR A 227 -35.01 11.11 -1.71
N LEU A 228 -35.49 11.23 -2.96
CA LEU A 228 -34.70 10.89 -4.14
C LEU A 228 -33.46 11.80 -4.26
N ILE A 229 -33.62 13.11 -4.01
CA ILE A 229 -32.50 14.06 -4.02
C ILE A 229 -31.47 13.67 -2.95
N ALA A 230 -31.91 13.45 -1.71
CA ALA A 230 -31.02 13.05 -0.62
C ALA A 230 -30.26 11.76 -0.95
N LEU A 231 -30.96 10.74 -1.46
CA LEU A 231 -30.37 9.47 -1.84
C LEU A 231 -29.31 9.62 -2.93
N VAL A 232 -29.63 10.35 -4.02
CA VAL A 232 -28.69 10.52 -5.14
C VAL A 232 -27.46 11.32 -4.72
N VAL A 233 -27.64 12.39 -3.94
CA VAL A 233 -26.52 13.22 -3.47
C VAL A 233 -25.58 12.39 -2.60
N ASN A 234 -26.11 11.67 -1.61
CA ASN A 234 -25.34 10.79 -0.74
C ASN A 234 -24.55 9.73 -1.50
N VAL A 235 -25.20 9.01 -2.42
CA VAL A 235 -24.55 7.95 -3.19
C VAL A 235 -23.38 8.52 -4.00
N ILE A 236 -23.57 9.68 -4.65
CA ILE A 236 -22.52 10.33 -5.42
C ILE A 236 -21.38 10.80 -4.51
N SER A 237 -21.70 11.51 -3.43
CA SER A 237 -20.74 12.00 -2.45
C SER A 237 -19.88 10.90 -1.85
N GLN A 238 -20.51 9.82 -1.36
CA GLN A 238 -19.82 8.68 -0.76
C GLN A 238 -18.97 7.95 -1.79
N SER A 239 -19.43 7.84 -3.04
CA SER A 239 -18.64 7.26 -4.13
C SER A 239 -17.38 8.10 -4.40
N ILE A 240 -17.51 9.43 -4.49
CA ILE A 240 -16.37 10.33 -4.71
C ILE A 240 -15.36 10.22 -3.56
N LEU A 241 -15.83 10.28 -2.31
CA LEU A 241 -14.95 10.20 -1.15
C LEU A 241 -14.22 8.86 -1.07
N THR A 242 -14.93 7.76 -1.34
CA THR A 242 -14.34 6.41 -1.30
C THR A 242 -13.31 6.23 -2.40
N VAL A 243 -13.65 6.59 -3.64
CA VAL A 243 -12.72 6.50 -4.77
C VAL A 243 -11.49 7.37 -4.51
N GLY A 244 -11.68 8.61 -4.06
CA GLY A 244 -10.58 9.51 -3.70
C GLY A 244 -9.69 8.93 -2.59
N THR A 245 -10.29 8.35 -1.54
CA THR A 245 -9.55 7.75 -0.42
C THR A 245 -8.77 6.51 -0.86
N LEU A 246 -9.33 5.68 -1.75
CA LEU A 246 -8.63 4.54 -2.34
C LEU A 246 -7.45 4.98 -3.21
N PHE A 247 -7.62 6.01 -4.03
CA PHE A 247 -6.53 6.60 -4.80
C PHE A 247 -5.47 7.24 -3.89
N SER A 248 -5.88 7.90 -2.80
CA SER A 248 -4.94 8.46 -1.81
C SER A 248 -4.14 7.36 -1.11
N PHE A 249 -4.78 6.28 -0.67
CA PHE A 249 -4.10 5.11 -0.08
C PHE A 249 -3.06 4.53 -1.02
N TYR A 250 -3.43 4.40 -2.29
CA TYR A 250 -2.57 3.87 -3.33
C TYR A 250 -1.39 4.79 -3.68
N LEU A 251 -1.65 6.08 -3.95
CA LEU A 251 -0.63 7.04 -4.37
C LEU A 251 0.31 7.45 -3.24
N SER A 252 -0.13 7.35 -1.99
CA SER A 252 0.69 7.64 -0.81
C SER A 252 1.56 6.46 -0.35
N LYS A 253 1.64 5.37 -1.13
CA LYS A 253 2.40 4.14 -0.79
C LYS A 253 2.02 3.59 0.60
N ASN A 254 0.70 3.53 0.89
CA ASN A 254 0.14 3.11 2.18
C ASN A 254 0.59 3.98 3.38
N ASN A 255 0.92 5.25 3.16
CA ASN A 255 1.13 6.19 4.26
C ASN A 255 -0.22 6.50 4.92
N MET A 256 -0.51 5.77 6.01
CA MET A 256 -1.78 5.89 6.74
C MET A 256 -2.09 7.32 7.19
N PHE A 257 -1.07 8.13 7.51
CA PHE A 257 -1.25 9.51 7.90
C PHE A 257 -1.76 10.38 6.73
N ALA A 258 -1.17 10.23 5.55
CA ALA A 258 -1.62 10.93 4.34
C ALA A 258 -3.06 10.57 3.97
N VAL A 259 -3.43 9.29 4.12
CA VAL A 259 -4.78 8.79 3.85
C VAL A 259 -5.80 9.37 4.83
N VAL A 260 -5.47 9.40 6.13
CA VAL A 260 -6.34 9.97 7.16
C VAL A 260 -6.55 11.47 6.92
N LEU A 261 -5.49 12.21 6.59
CA LEU A 261 -5.61 13.63 6.24
C LEU A 261 -6.48 13.86 5.00
N TYR A 262 -6.28 13.06 3.95
CA TYR A 262 -7.11 13.12 2.75
C TYR A 262 -8.58 12.83 3.06
N TYR A 263 -8.85 11.80 3.87
CA TYR A 263 -10.19 11.43 4.28
C TYR A 263 -10.88 12.57 5.05
N ILE A 264 -10.20 13.18 6.04
CA ILE A 264 -10.74 14.32 6.80
C ILE A 264 -11.02 15.52 5.89
N ALA A 265 -10.07 15.87 5.02
CA ALA A 265 -10.25 16.96 4.07
C ALA A 265 -11.40 16.68 3.09
N GLY A 266 -11.54 15.43 2.65
CA GLY A 266 -12.62 14.97 1.79
C GLY A 266 -13.97 15.03 2.45
N GLU A 267 -14.09 14.61 3.71
CA GLU A 267 -15.33 14.72 4.48
C GLU A 267 -15.76 16.19 4.61
N VAL A 268 -14.85 17.11 4.97
CA VAL A 268 -15.17 18.55 5.05
C VAL A 268 -15.63 19.11 3.70
N PHE A 269 -15.00 18.66 2.61
CA PHE A 269 -15.34 19.05 1.25
C PHE A 269 -16.73 18.55 0.82
N ILE A 270 -17.02 17.27 1.04
CA ILE A 270 -18.31 16.65 0.75
C ILE A 270 -19.40 17.31 1.59
N PHE A 271 -19.19 17.42 2.89
CA PHE A 271 -20.10 18.05 3.85
C PHE A 271 -20.55 19.44 3.38
N SER A 272 -19.57 20.28 3.00
CA SER A 272 -19.84 21.64 2.52
C SER A 272 -20.61 21.63 1.20
N SER A 273 -20.26 20.71 0.30
CA SER A 273 -20.91 20.56 -1.01
C SER A 273 -22.37 20.12 -0.88
N GLU A 274 -22.64 19.14 -0.01
CA GLU A 274 -23.99 18.63 0.24
C GLU A 274 -24.92 19.71 0.81
N MET A 275 -24.45 20.52 1.76
CA MET A 275 -25.22 21.64 2.28
C MET A 275 -25.65 22.62 1.18
N ILE A 276 -24.72 22.96 0.27
CA ILE A 276 -25.00 23.84 -0.87
C ILE A 276 -26.02 23.18 -1.81
N ILE A 277 -25.80 21.90 -2.14
CA ILE A 277 -26.68 21.13 -3.02
C ILE A 277 -28.07 21.04 -2.41
N TYR A 278 -28.24 20.67 -1.15
CA TYR A 278 -29.53 20.60 -0.49
C TYR A 278 -30.23 21.96 -0.38
N GLY A 279 -29.49 23.03 -0.08
CA GLY A 279 -30.01 24.39 -0.07
C GLY A 279 -30.59 24.81 -1.42
N VAL A 280 -30.05 24.29 -2.53
CA VAL A 280 -30.52 24.58 -3.89
C VAL A 280 -31.58 23.57 -4.38
N LEU A 281 -31.39 22.27 -4.16
CA LEU A 281 -32.16 21.20 -4.80
C LEU A 281 -33.43 20.84 -4.06
N LEU A 282 -33.38 20.72 -2.73
CA LEU A 282 -34.58 20.46 -1.96
C LEU A 282 -35.48 21.69 -2.12
N LYS A 283 -36.73 21.56 -2.58
CA LYS A 283 -37.65 22.70 -2.76
C LYS A 283 -38.81 22.72 -1.80
N GLU A 284 -38.92 21.69 -0.96
CA GLU A 284 -40.07 21.49 -0.08
C GLU A 284 -40.13 22.45 1.11
N LYS A 285 -38.97 22.88 1.61
CA LYS A 285 -38.84 23.73 2.81
C LYS A 285 -38.07 25.02 2.48
N PRO A 286 -38.18 26.07 3.33
CA PRO A 286 -37.36 27.26 3.25
C PRO A 286 -35.85 26.97 3.26
N ILE A 287 -35.05 27.90 2.72
CA ILE A 287 -33.61 27.69 2.53
C ILE A 287 -32.86 27.33 3.81
N TYR A 288 -33.13 28.04 4.90
CA TYR A 288 -32.46 27.81 6.18
C TYR A 288 -32.73 26.40 6.71
N ILE A 289 -33.96 25.86 6.58
CA ILE A 289 -34.29 24.50 7.01
C ILE A 289 -33.52 23.46 6.19
N ARG A 290 -33.38 23.67 4.88
CA ARG A 290 -32.66 22.75 3.98
C ARG A 290 -31.16 22.71 4.27
N VAL A 291 -30.57 23.86 4.56
CA VAL A 291 -29.15 23.97 4.90
C VAL A 291 -28.87 23.39 6.28
N ILE A 292 -29.72 23.69 7.28
CA ILE A 292 -29.63 23.10 8.63
C ILE A 292 -29.82 21.58 8.56
N TYR A 293 -30.76 21.09 7.75
CA TYR A 293 -30.92 19.66 7.48
C TYR A 293 -29.60 19.05 6.98
N GLY A 294 -29.01 19.63 5.93
CA GLY A 294 -27.76 19.12 5.37
C GLY A 294 -26.65 19.05 6.42
N PHE A 295 -26.49 20.13 7.20
CA PHE A 295 -25.52 20.18 8.30
C PHE A 295 -25.76 19.08 9.35
N VAL A 296 -26.99 18.95 9.85
CA VAL A 296 -27.32 17.99 10.92
C VAL A 296 -27.21 16.56 10.42
N ALA A 297 -27.67 16.28 9.18
CA ALA A 297 -27.61 14.96 8.58
C ALA A 297 -26.17 14.48 8.41
N ASN A 298 -25.32 15.31 7.81
CA ASN A 298 -23.91 15.00 7.58
C ASN A 298 -23.11 14.92 8.89
N LEU A 299 -23.41 15.78 9.87
CA LEU A 299 -22.71 15.76 11.16
C LEU A 299 -23.06 14.51 11.95
N ALA A 300 -24.35 14.12 11.94
CA ALA A 300 -24.80 12.92 12.61
C ALA A 300 -24.22 11.66 11.95
N SER A 301 -24.19 11.59 10.62
CA SER A 301 -23.58 10.45 9.90
C SER A 301 -22.09 10.33 10.17
N MET A 302 -21.35 11.45 10.22
CA MET A 302 -19.93 11.46 10.58
C MET A 302 -19.69 10.94 12.01
N ILE A 303 -20.43 11.45 13.00
CA ILE A 303 -20.27 11.05 14.41
C ILE A 303 -20.65 9.58 14.60
N ILE A 304 -21.79 9.15 14.06
CA ILE A 304 -22.26 7.75 14.19
C ILE A 304 -21.32 6.81 13.44
N GLY A 305 -20.83 7.20 12.25
CA GLY A 305 -19.85 6.43 11.49
C GLY A 305 -18.53 6.26 12.25
N LEU A 306 -18.06 7.31 12.92
CA LEU A 306 -16.87 7.25 13.78
C LEU A 306 -17.09 6.32 14.98
N ILE A 307 -18.20 6.45 15.70
CA ILE A 307 -18.54 5.60 16.84
C ILE A 307 -18.67 4.14 16.42
N ALA A 308 -19.37 3.85 15.33
CA ALA A 308 -19.51 2.50 14.81
C ALA A 308 -18.15 1.89 14.46
N THR A 309 -17.26 2.69 13.87
CA THR A 309 -15.88 2.26 13.58
C THR A 309 -15.14 1.92 14.86
N LEU A 310 -15.15 2.81 15.88
CA LEU A 310 -14.47 2.58 17.15
C LEU A 310 -15.00 1.35 17.90
N LEU A 311 -16.33 1.15 17.95
CA LEU A 311 -16.95 -0.01 18.59
C LEU A 311 -16.63 -1.33 17.88
N ILE A 312 -16.49 -1.32 16.56
CA ILE A 312 -16.05 -2.50 15.81
C ILE A 312 -14.59 -2.79 16.13
N PHE A 313 -13.72 -1.77 16.17
CA PHE A 313 -12.30 -1.95 16.51
C PHE A 313 -12.08 -2.51 17.92
N ASP A 314 -12.82 -2.04 18.94
CA ASP A 314 -12.70 -2.55 20.31
C ASP A 314 -13.13 -4.02 20.44
N ASN A 315 -14.13 -4.46 19.67
CA ASN A 315 -14.61 -5.85 19.70
C ASN A 315 -13.72 -6.84 18.94
N PHE A 316 -12.74 -6.37 18.16
CA PHE A 316 -11.78 -7.22 17.45
C PHE A 316 -10.43 -7.38 18.18
N ILE A 317 -10.18 -6.57 19.21
CA ILE A 317 -8.94 -6.58 20.01
C ILE A 317 -9.21 -7.02 21.47
N GLY A 318 -10.48 -7.10 21.89
CA GLY A 318 -10.92 -7.55 23.21
C GLY A 318 -11.00 -9.07 23.39
#